data_AF-A0A2M6YQE9-F1
#
_entry.id   AF-A0A2M6YQE9-F1
#
_cell.length_a   1.000
_cell.length_b   1.000
_cell.length_c   1.000
_cell.angle_alpha   90.00
_cell.angle_beta   90.00
_cell.angle_gamma   90.00
#
_symmetry.space_group_name_H-M   'P 1'
#
loop_
_entity.id
_entity.type
_entity.pdbx_description
1 polymer ?
#
loop_
_entity_poly.entity_id
_entity_poly.type
_entity_poly.pdbx_seq_one_letter_code
_entity_poly.pdbx_strand_id
1 'polypeptide(L)'
;MSFKKVRGFECIHCHQWVPFDKFIGTHFRNHCPHCLWSKHVDEKKSGDRQAFCRGDMEPIGLTFKKEGFDKYGKPKQGELMVIHQCQDCGQISINRLAADDDPQIILKIFEESKKLGEETLEKIKAENIRLLIDKDKKEIQTQLFGKKV
;
A
#
# COMPACT_ATOMS: atom_id res chain seq x y z
N MET A 1 19.97 14.13 -30.41
CA MET A 1 19.12 13.25 -29.58
C MET A 1 18.73 13.99 -28.30
N SER A 2 17.44 14.21 -28.07
CA SER A 2 16.94 14.89 -26.87
C SER A 2 16.82 13.86 -25.75
N PHE A 3 17.66 13.97 -24.72
CA PHE A 3 17.54 13.16 -23.50
C PHE A 3 16.24 13.56 -22.80
N LYS A 4 15.24 12.67 -22.82
CA LYS A 4 14.02 12.85 -22.01
C LYS A 4 14.45 12.90 -20.54
N LYS A 5 14.25 14.04 -19.88
CA LYS A 5 14.46 14.19 -18.43
C LYS A 5 13.55 13.19 -17.73
N VAL A 6 14.13 12.13 -17.16
CA VAL A 6 13.40 11.16 -16.34
C VAL A 6 12.97 11.91 -15.07
N ARG A 7 11.67 12.20 -14.97
CA ARG A 7 11.11 12.80 -13.75
C ARG A 7 10.96 11.69 -12.71
N GLY A 8 11.19 12.01 -11.46
CA GLY A 8 11.15 11.06 -10.35
C GLY A 8 11.28 11.79 -9.01
N PHE A 9 11.38 11.04 -7.93
CA PHE A 9 11.62 11.55 -6.58
C PHE A 9 12.59 10.64 -5.84
N GLU A 10 13.29 11.20 -4.86
CA GLU A 10 14.07 10.43 -3.90
C GLU A 10 13.14 9.96 -2.77
N CYS A 11 13.17 8.67 -2.44
CA CYS A 11 12.42 8.14 -1.32
C CYS A 11 12.96 8.71 0.00
N ILE A 12 12.07 9.28 0.81
CA ILE A 12 12.41 9.87 2.11
C ILE A 12 12.91 8.85 3.14
N HIS A 13 12.55 7.57 2.99
CA HIS A 13 12.93 6.50 3.91
C HIS A 13 14.21 5.76 3.47
N CYS A 14 14.28 5.28 2.22
CA CYS A 14 15.42 4.48 1.74
C CYS A 14 16.40 5.23 0.83
N HIS A 15 16.14 6.51 0.53
CA HIS A 15 16.98 7.36 -0.34
C HIS A 15 17.17 6.87 -1.78
N GLN A 16 16.45 5.83 -2.20
CA GLN A 16 16.50 5.36 -3.58
C GLN A 16 15.73 6.30 -4.51
N TRP A 17 16.27 6.48 -5.71
CA TRP A 17 15.63 7.26 -6.77
C TRP A 17 14.49 6.47 -7.41
N VAL A 18 13.28 7.00 -7.34
CA VAL A 18 12.06 6.41 -7.91
C VAL A 18 11.67 7.17 -9.18
N PRO A 19 11.77 6.57 -10.37
CA PRO A 19 11.31 7.19 -11.60
C PRO A 19 9.78 7.25 -11.65
N PHE A 20 9.23 8.33 -12.18
CA PHE A 20 7.83 8.39 -12.58
C PHE A 20 7.66 7.61 -13.88
N ASP A 21 7.29 6.35 -13.75
CA ASP A 21 6.91 5.52 -14.88
C ASP A 21 5.42 5.71 -15.21
N LYS A 22 5.08 5.80 -16.50
CA LYS A 22 3.70 5.88 -16.99
C LYS A 22 3.03 4.51 -17.10
N PHE A 23 3.80 3.41 -17.03
CA PHE A 23 3.33 2.06 -17.32
C PHE A 23 3.05 1.22 -16.06
N ILE A 24 3.17 1.79 -14.87
CA ILE A 24 2.97 1.09 -13.58
C ILE A 24 1.50 0.92 -13.17
N GLY A 25 0.56 1.34 -14.02
CA GLY A 25 -0.88 1.13 -13.79
C GLY A 25 -1.52 2.04 -12.74
N THR A 26 -0.81 3.07 -12.25
CA THR A 26 -1.34 4.11 -11.36
C THR A 26 -0.80 5.49 -11.75
N HIS A 27 -1.68 6.49 -11.86
CA HIS A 27 -1.30 7.88 -12.16
C HIS A 27 -0.78 8.63 -10.92
N PHE A 28 -1.00 8.10 -9.73
CA PHE A 28 -0.76 8.77 -8.45
C PHE A 28 0.00 7.84 -7.49
N ARG A 29 1.21 7.41 -7.90
CA ARG A 29 2.12 6.68 -7.00
C ARG A 29 2.46 7.56 -5.80
N ASN A 30 2.24 7.04 -4.60
CA ASN A 30 2.58 7.72 -3.35
C ASN A 30 3.64 6.96 -2.52
N HIS A 31 3.99 5.72 -2.89
CA HIS A 31 5.01 4.93 -2.19
C HIS A 31 6.19 4.53 -3.08
N CYS A 32 7.34 4.27 -2.46
CA CYS A 32 8.53 3.74 -3.13
C CYS A 32 8.36 2.25 -3.47
N PRO A 33 8.67 1.77 -4.69
CA PRO A 33 8.55 0.35 -5.05
C PRO A 33 9.44 -0.57 -4.21
N HIS A 34 10.55 -0.05 -3.70
CA HIS A 34 11.61 -0.84 -3.08
C HIS A 34 11.48 -0.97 -1.56
N CYS A 35 10.72 -0.08 -0.91
CA CYS A 35 10.48 -0.16 0.53
C CYS A 35 9.01 0.02 0.93
N LEU A 36 8.14 0.40 -0.02
CA LEU A 36 6.72 0.71 0.16
C LEU A 36 6.41 1.84 1.15
N TRP A 37 7.41 2.57 1.66
CA TRP A 37 7.16 3.79 2.42
C TRP A 37 6.55 4.87 1.54
N SER A 38 5.58 5.58 2.12
CA SER A 38 4.82 6.65 1.48
C SER A 38 5.02 7.97 2.21
N LYS A 39 4.50 9.06 1.66
CA LYS A 39 4.41 10.35 2.35
C LYS A 39 2.96 10.68 2.65
N HIS A 40 2.70 11.22 3.85
CA HIS A 40 1.37 11.65 4.23
C HIS A 40 1.03 12.97 3.54
N VAL A 41 0.48 12.87 2.33
CA VAL A 41 0.09 14.05 1.55
C VAL A 41 -1.41 14.30 1.56
N ASP A 42 -2.23 13.27 1.71
CA ASP A 42 -3.69 13.37 1.65
C ASP A 42 -4.31 13.44 3.05
N GLU A 43 -5.22 14.37 3.31
CA GLU A 43 -5.85 14.55 4.63
C GLU A 43 -7.09 13.66 4.80
N LYS A 44 -8.08 13.77 3.90
CA LYS A 44 -9.39 13.08 4.05
C LYS A 44 -9.75 12.25 2.83
N LYS A 45 -9.33 12.67 1.64
CA LYS A 45 -9.64 12.00 0.37
C LYS A 45 -8.34 11.76 -0.37
N SER A 46 -8.18 10.55 -0.91
CA SER A 46 -7.05 10.23 -1.77
C SER A 46 -6.93 11.25 -2.90
N GLY A 47 -5.74 11.86 -3.04
CA GLY A 47 -5.44 12.91 -4.00
C GLY A 47 -5.79 14.34 -3.59
N ASP A 48 -6.33 14.58 -2.38
CA ASP A 48 -6.67 15.93 -1.92
C ASP A 48 -5.45 16.80 -1.55
N ARG A 49 -4.30 16.15 -1.31
CA ARG A 49 -3.00 16.76 -1.00
C ARG A 49 -3.03 17.81 0.12
N GLN A 50 -3.91 17.64 1.11
CA GLN A 50 -4.16 18.61 2.17
C GLN A 50 -3.50 18.28 3.52
N ALA A 51 -2.78 17.16 3.63
CA ALA A 51 -2.17 16.77 4.90
C ALA A 51 -1.11 17.79 5.36
N PHE A 52 -1.28 18.28 6.59
CA PHE A 52 -0.38 19.26 7.19
C PHE A 52 0.94 18.64 7.69
N CYS A 53 0.87 17.46 8.31
CA CYS A 53 2.06 16.83 8.91
C CYS A 53 3.14 16.51 7.87
N ARG A 54 2.75 16.00 6.70
CA ARG A 54 3.68 15.56 5.64
C ARG A 54 4.68 14.51 6.11
N GLY A 55 4.33 13.78 7.17
CA GLY A 55 5.16 12.76 7.79
C GLY A 55 5.33 11.53 6.93
N ASP A 56 6.28 10.71 7.35
CA ASP A 56 6.57 9.43 6.72
C ASP A 56 5.45 8.44 7.05
N MET A 57 5.02 7.70 6.04
CA MET A 57 3.98 6.68 6.18
C MET A 57 4.59 5.29 6.07
N GLU A 58 4.65 4.61 7.20
CA GLU A 58 5.17 3.26 7.34
C GLU A 58 4.18 2.24 6.76
N PRO A 59 4.61 1.29 5.92
CA PRO A 59 3.78 0.18 5.50
C PRO A 59 3.67 -0.85 6.64
N ILE A 60 2.51 -0.89 7.30
CA ILE A 60 2.31 -1.71 8.50
C ILE A 60 1.58 -3.03 8.24
N GLY A 61 1.02 -3.23 7.05
CA GLY A 61 0.31 -4.47 6.73
C GLY A 61 -0.35 -4.46 5.36
N LEU A 62 -1.16 -5.49 5.09
CA LEU A 62 -1.89 -5.65 3.85
C LEU A 62 -3.39 -5.75 4.10
N THR A 63 -4.21 -5.33 3.13
CA THR A 63 -5.66 -5.53 3.09
C THR A 63 -6.10 -5.90 1.68
N PHE A 64 -7.30 -6.48 1.54
CA PHE A 64 -8.01 -6.46 0.27
C PHE A 64 -8.91 -5.23 0.20
N LYS A 65 -9.01 -4.64 -0.99
CA LYS A 65 -10.02 -3.60 -1.28
C LYS A 65 -11.41 -4.19 -1.13
N LYS A 66 -12.36 -3.43 -0.58
CA LYS A 66 -13.77 -3.86 -0.49
C LYS A 66 -14.44 -3.63 -1.85
N GLU A 67 -14.84 -4.70 -2.54
CA GLU A 67 -15.47 -4.64 -3.89
C GLU A 67 -16.97 -4.98 -3.87
N GLY A 68 -17.63 -4.86 -2.71
CA GLY A 68 -19.05 -5.16 -2.54
C GLY A 68 -19.36 -6.66 -2.70
N PHE A 69 -20.55 -6.98 -3.19
CA PHE A 69 -21.03 -8.35 -3.38
C PHE A 69 -21.25 -8.67 -4.87
N ASP A 70 -21.05 -9.92 -5.26
CA ASP A 70 -21.39 -10.43 -6.58
C ASP A 70 -22.92 -10.62 -6.74
N LYS A 71 -23.35 -11.00 -7.95
CA LYS A 71 -24.77 -11.21 -8.26
C LYS A 71 -25.44 -12.34 -7.46
N TYR A 72 -24.67 -13.13 -6.73
CA TYR A 72 -25.15 -14.21 -5.86
C TYR A 72 -25.03 -13.86 -4.37
N GLY A 73 -24.70 -12.61 -4.03
CA GLY A 73 -24.56 -12.14 -2.65
C GLY A 73 -23.26 -12.56 -1.97
N LYS A 74 -22.24 -13.03 -2.72
CA LYS A 74 -20.93 -13.35 -2.15
C LYS A 74 -19.99 -12.14 -2.21
N PRO A 75 -19.17 -11.86 -1.18
CA PRO A 75 -18.19 -10.78 -1.24
C PRO A 75 -17.27 -10.94 -2.46
N LYS A 76 -17.12 -9.87 -3.24
CA LYS A 76 -16.14 -9.88 -4.34
C LYS A 76 -14.73 -9.81 -3.76
N GLN A 77 -13.86 -10.66 -4.28
CA GLN A 77 -12.43 -10.57 -3.99
C GLN A 77 -11.90 -9.25 -4.56
N GLY A 78 -11.36 -8.41 -3.69
CA GLY A 78 -10.74 -7.17 -4.09
C GLY A 78 -9.24 -7.29 -4.36
N GLU A 79 -8.72 -6.21 -4.92
CA GLU A 79 -7.28 -6.04 -5.16
C GLU A 79 -6.51 -6.00 -3.84
N LEU A 80 -5.30 -6.55 -3.83
CA LEU A 80 -4.36 -6.44 -2.73
C LEU A 80 -3.86 -5.00 -2.61
N MET A 81 -3.91 -4.48 -1.39
CA MET A 81 -3.54 -3.11 -1.04
C MET A 81 -2.55 -3.16 0.13
N VAL A 82 -1.70 -2.16 0.23
CA VAL A 82 -0.84 -1.91 1.40
C VAL A 82 -1.53 -0.97 2.37
N ILE A 83 -1.39 -1.23 3.67
CA ILE A 83 -1.85 -0.39 4.77
C ILE A 83 -0.67 0.45 5.24
N HIS A 84 -0.89 1.75 5.35
CA HIS A 84 0.09 2.72 5.77
C HIS A 84 -0.33 3.39 7.08
N GLN A 85 0.63 3.68 7.96
CA GLN A 85 0.43 4.51 9.14
C GLN A 85 1.42 5.68 9.15
N CYS A 86 0.91 6.90 9.31
CA CYS A 86 1.74 8.08 9.48
C CYS A 86 2.44 8.04 10.85
N GLN A 87 3.76 8.20 10.85
CA GLN A 87 4.56 8.21 12.07
C GLN A 87 4.38 9.49 12.90
N ASP A 88 3.90 10.59 12.29
CA ASP A 88 3.75 11.87 12.98
C ASP A 88 2.37 12.05 13.62
N CYS A 89 1.30 11.67 12.91
CA CYS A 89 -0.08 11.87 13.39
C CYS A 89 -0.86 10.57 13.63
N GLY A 90 -0.30 9.41 13.30
CA GLY A 90 -0.92 8.10 13.51
C GLY A 90 -2.04 7.75 12.54
N GLN A 91 -2.38 8.62 11.58
CA GLN A 91 -3.43 8.38 10.59
C GLN A 91 -3.11 7.16 9.72
N ILE A 92 -4.13 6.37 9.42
CA ILE A 92 -4.02 5.15 8.62
C ILE A 92 -4.69 5.35 7.26
N SER A 93 -4.04 4.87 6.20
CA SER A 93 -4.60 4.85 4.85
C SER A 93 -4.25 3.55 4.13
N ILE A 94 -4.92 3.30 3.01
CA ILE A 94 -4.62 2.15 2.14
C ILE A 94 -4.28 2.61 0.74
N ASN A 95 -3.22 2.04 0.17
CA ASN A 95 -2.74 2.39 -1.15
C ASN A 95 -2.71 1.14 -2.04
N ARG A 96 -2.98 1.32 -3.34
CA ARG A 96 -2.90 0.24 -4.32
C ARG A 96 -1.44 -0.11 -4.58
N LEU A 97 -1.14 -1.40 -4.61
CA LEU A 97 0.17 -1.89 -5.07
C LEU A 97 0.32 -1.65 -6.58
N ALA A 98 1.51 -1.28 -7.00
CA ALA A 98 1.89 -1.08 -8.40
C ALA A 98 2.58 -2.34 -8.96
N ALA A 99 2.62 -2.45 -10.29
CA ALA A 99 3.16 -3.64 -10.96
C ALA A 99 4.68 -3.84 -10.77
N ASP A 100 5.40 -2.78 -10.42
CA ASP A 100 6.85 -2.76 -10.19
C ASP A 100 7.23 -2.75 -8.69
N ASP A 101 6.25 -2.88 -7.79
CA ASP A 101 6.52 -3.04 -6.37
C ASP A 101 7.17 -4.41 -6.11
N ASP A 102 8.19 -4.46 -5.25
CA ASP A 102 8.92 -5.68 -4.97
C ASP A 102 8.05 -6.68 -4.17
N PRO A 103 7.69 -7.87 -4.74
CA PRO A 103 6.88 -8.86 -4.05
C PRO A 103 7.51 -9.39 -2.76
N GLN A 104 8.84 -9.41 -2.65
CA GLN A 104 9.52 -9.85 -1.43
C GLN A 104 9.32 -8.87 -0.28
N ILE A 105 9.33 -7.57 -0.58
CA ILE A 105 9.06 -6.53 0.42
C ILE A 105 7.60 -6.58 0.87
N ILE A 106 6.66 -6.81 -0.06
CA ILE A 106 5.24 -7.00 0.27
C ILE A 106 5.04 -8.18 1.22
N LEU A 107 5.68 -9.32 0.93
CA LEU A 107 5.64 -10.50 1.81
C LEU A 107 6.30 -10.25 3.16
N LYS A 108 7.40 -9.50 3.20
CA LYS A 108 8.06 -9.11 4.45
C LYS A 108 7.13 -8.30 5.34
N ILE A 109 6.47 -7.26 4.78
CA ILE A 109 5.50 -6.44 5.50
C ILE A 109 4.34 -7.29 6.04
N PHE A 110 3.86 -8.26 5.25
CA PHE A 110 2.84 -9.19 5.70
C PHE A 110 3.30 -10.00 6.94
N GLU A 111 4.51 -10.55 6.92
CA GLU A 111 5.04 -11.32 8.05
C GLU A 111 5.29 -10.44 9.29
N GLU A 112 5.75 -9.21 9.10
CA GLU A 112 5.95 -8.23 10.18
C GLU A 112 4.62 -7.76 10.79
N SER A 113 3.57 -7.60 9.97
CA SER A 113 2.24 -7.18 10.42
C SER A 113 1.58 -8.10 11.44
N LYS A 114 2.04 -9.35 11.56
CA LYS A 114 1.57 -10.32 12.56
C LYS A 114 1.99 -9.96 13.98
N LYS A 115 3.00 -9.09 14.14
CA LYS A 115 3.56 -8.66 15.42
C LYS A 115 3.05 -7.28 15.85
N LEU A 116 2.07 -6.71 15.14
CA LEU A 116 1.50 -5.42 15.50
C LEU A 116 0.87 -5.46 16.89
N GLY A 117 1.11 -4.41 17.67
CA GLY A 117 0.50 -4.23 18.98
C GLY A 117 -1.01 -3.99 18.91
N GLU A 118 -1.71 -4.20 20.02
CA GLU A 118 -3.16 -4.04 20.12
C GLU A 118 -3.62 -2.65 19.71
N GLU A 119 -2.90 -1.60 20.12
CA GLU A 119 -3.22 -0.22 19.76
C GLU A 119 -3.28 0.00 18.24
N THR A 120 -2.30 -0.50 17.49
CA THR A 120 -2.28 -0.37 16.03
C THR A 120 -3.42 -1.16 15.40
N LEU A 121 -3.73 -2.35 15.93
CA LEU A 121 -4.85 -3.17 15.45
C LEU A 121 -6.20 -2.47 15.67
N GLU A 122 -6.38 -1.76 16.78
CA GLU A 122 -7.58 -0.97 17.04
C GLU A 122 -7.72 0.20 16.07
N LYS A 123 -6.63 0.92 15.78
CA LYS A 123 -6.62 2.00 14.79
C LYS A 123 -6.98 1.49 13.39
N ILE A 124 -6.41 0.37 12.95
CA ILE A 124 -6.74 -0.25 11.64
C ILE A 124 -8.24 -0.58 11.56
N LYS A 125 -8.82 -1.14 12.64
CA LYS A 125 -10.24 -1.48 12.70
C LYS A 125 -11.13 -0.23 12.69
N ALA A 126 -10.72 0.84 13.37
CA ALA A 126 -11.45 2.12 13.39
C ALA A 126 -11.59 2.73 11.98
N GLU A 127 -10.58 2.55 11.13
CA GLU A 127 -10.63 2.92 9.70
C GLU A 127 -11.41 1.93 8.83
N ASN A 128 -12.10 0.96 9.43
CA ASN A 128 -12.83 -0.10 8.74
C ASN A 128 -11.95 -0.94 7.80
N ILE A 129 -10.64 -1.07 8.08
CA ILE A 129 -9.71 -1.86 7.29
C ILE A 129 -9.59 -3.27 7.89
N ARG A 130 -9.55 -4.30 7.05
CA ARG A 130 -9.32 -5.69 7.49
C ARG A 130 -7.87 -6.08 7.22
N LEU A 131 -7.06 -6.11 8.28
CA LEU A 131 -5.70 -6.64 8.20
C LEU A 131 -5.72 -8.11 7.74
N LEU A 132 -4.90 -8.44 6.75
CA LEU A 132 -4.73 -9.81 6.28
C LEU A 132 -3.89 -10.62 7.26
N ILE A 133 -4.25 -11.90 7.40
CA ILE A 133 -3.61 -12.86 8.31
C ILE A 133 -3.19 -14.13 7.57
N ASP A 134 -2.63 -15.12 8.26
CA ASP A 134 -2.14 -16.37 7.64
C ASP A 134 -3.18 -17.11 6.79
N LYS A 135 -4.48 -16.99 7.14
CA LYS A 135 -5.58 -17.55 6.35
C LYS A 135 -5.66 -16.97 4.93
N ASP A 136 -5.17 -15.75 4.75
CA ASP A 136 -5.19 -15.01 3.48
C ASP A 136 -3.93 -15.24 2.62
N LYS A 137 -2.91 -15.92 3.17
CA LYS A 137 -1.58 -16.08 2.53
C LYS A 137 -1.65 -16.68 1.13
N LYS A 138 -2.56 -17.64 0.91
CA LYS A 138 -2.76 -18.26 -0.41
C LYS A 138 -3.27 -17.26 -1.45
N GLU A 139 -4.18 -16.38 -1.06
CA GLU A 139 -4.72 -15.35 -1.94
C GLU A 139 -3.68 -14.26 -2.20
N ILE A 140 -2.91 -13.85 -1.17
CA ILE A 140 -1.78 -12.92 -1.32
C ILE A 140 -0.79 -13.45 -2.37
N GLN A 141 -0.37 -14.72 -2.25
CA GLN A 141 0.54 -15.34 -3.21
C GLN A 141 -0.05 -15.41 -4.62
N THR A 142 -1.35 -15.67 -4.73
CA THR A 142 -2.03 -15.73 -6.02
C THR A 142 -2.07 -14.37 -6.70
N GLN A 143 -2.29 -13.28 -5.97
CA GLN A 143 -2.28 -11.94 -6.55
C GLN A 143 -0.88 -11.42 -6.88
N LEU A 144 0.15 -11.82 -6.12
CA LEU A 144 1.54 -11.42 -6.37
C LEU A 144 2.21 -12.19 -7.51
N PHE A 145 1.95 -13.50 -7.62
CA PHE A 145 2.69 -14.38 -8.53
C PHE A 145 1.82 -15.06 -9.60
N GLY A 146 0.51 -14.81 -9.58
CA GLY A 146 -0.46 -15.56 -10.38
C GLY A 146 -0.80 -16.93 -9.78
N LYS A 147 -1.78 -17.61 -10.39
CA LYS A 147 -2.11 -18.99 -10.03
C LYS A 147 -1.00 -19.91 -10.54
N LYS A 148 -0.44 -20.74 -9.65
CA LYS A 148 0.32 -21.92 -10.09
C LYS A 148 -0.67 -22.82 -10.83
N VAL A 149 -0.48 -22.93 -12.15
CA VAL A 149 -1.21 -23.85 -13.03
C VAL A 149 -0.77 -25.27 -12.71
#